data_AF-A0A7S1Q0G6-F1
#
_entry.id   AF-A0A7S1Q0G6-F1
#
_cell.length_a   1.000
_cell.length_b   1.000
_cell.length_c   1.000
_cell.angle_alpha   90.00
_cell.angle_beta   90.00
_cell.angle_gamma   90.00
#
_symmetry.space_group_name_H-M   'P 1'
#
loop_
_entity.id
_entity.type
_entity.pdbx_description
1 polymer ?
#
loop_
_entity_poly.entity_id
_entity_poly.type
_entity_poly.pdbx_seq_one_letter_code
_entity_poly.pdbx_strand_id
1 'polypeptide(L)'
;ASKATGSPRLGEVMPLGRLCVSPVKRAMQTLAPTARLLGARPQVWADCFEVGGIYHASGAGGRGLTRSQMLADFPAYDVPEEVTEDGWYTLDGRESPEQARERAQTTAERLRELARRGDRGFEGTLLLLSHHDHMNLLLQALLPDRTKPFLHNNTAMSCLDVLPSGVARVLFLNCTDHLSAGSVQVPSSL
;
A
#
# COMPACT_ATOMS: atom_id res chain seq x y z
N ALA A 1 -3.09 26.56 25.57
CA ALA A 1 -1.92 25.67 25.56
C ALA A 1 -2.32 24.35 24.90
N SER A 2 -2.06 24.22 23.60
CA SER A 2 -2.39 23.01 22.85
C SER A 2 -1.36 21.94 23.21
N LYS A 3 -1.82 20.80 23.76
CA LYS A 3 -0.96 19.65 24.01
C LYS A 3 -0.39 19.20 22.67
N ALA A 4 0.93 19.28 22.52
CA ALA A 4 1.64 18.58 21.47
C ALA A 4 1.23 17.10 21.54
N THR A 5 0.46 16.66 20.55
CA THR A 5 0.12 15.26 20.34
C THR A 5 1.43 14.50 20.18
N GLY A 6 1.74 13.65 21.17
CA GLY A 6 2.96 12.87 21.18
C GLY A 6 3.13 12.11 19.87
N SER A 7 4.35 12.14 19.34
CA SER A 7 4.75 11.28 18.23
C SER A 7 4.33 9.84 18.55
N PRO A 8 3.68 9.14 17.60
CA PRO A 8 3.22 7.77 17.83
C PRO A 8 4.45 6.91 18.10
N ARG A 9 4.51 6.29 19.28
CA ARG A 9 5.58 5.34 19.56
C ARG A 9 5.27 4.10 18.71
N LEU A 10 6.04 3.88 17.64
CA LEU A 10 5.99 2.66 16.83
C LEU A 10 5.99 1.37 17.69
N GLY A 11 6.45 1.44 18.94
CA GLY A 11 6.34 0.36 19.93
C GLY A 11 4.92 -0.06 20.34
N GLU A 12 3.87 0.66 19.93
CA GLU A 12 2.47 0.25 20.09
C GLU A 12 1.95 -0.59 18.92
N VAL A 13 2.73 -0.71 17.84
CA VAL A 13 2.39 -1.53 16.66
C VAL A 13 2.93 -2.95 16.89
N MET A 14 2.09 -3.95 16.62
CA MET A 14 2.52 -5.35 16.66
C MET A 14 3.64 -5.61 15.63
N PRO A 15 4.50 -6.62 15.84
CA PRO A 15 5.52 -7.00 14.87
C PRO A 15 4.93 -7.25 13.47
N LEU A 16 5.69 -6.96 12.42
CA LEU A 16 5.25 -7.23 11.05
C LEU A 16 5.14 -8.74 10.82
N GLY A 17 3.94 -9.22 10.46
CA GLY A 17 3.70 -10.64 10.18
C GLY A 17 3.56 -10.95 8.69
N ARG A 18 3.10 -9.98 7.89
CA ARG A 18 2.87 -10.12 6.44
C ARG A 18 3.31 -8.87 5.72
N LEU A 19 3.98 -9.07 4.60
CA LEU A 19 4.41 -7.99 3.71
C LEU A 19 3.64 -8.12 2.39
N CYS A 20 2.93 -7.07 2.02
CA CYS A 20 2.16 -6.97 0.79
C CYS A 20 2.64 -5.73 0.02
N VAL A 21 2.70 -5.83 -1.30
CA VAL A 21 3.31 -4.78 -2.12
C VAL A 21 2.64 -4.62 -3.46
N SER A 22 2.55 -3.38 -3.91
CA SER A 22 2.18 -3.03 -5.28
C SER A 22 3.08 -3.71 -6.33
N PRO A 23 2.55 -4.09 -7.51
CA PRO A 23 3.34 -4.69 -8.59
C PRO A 23 4.23 -3.68 -9.34
N VAL A 24 4.18 -2.39 -8.98
CA VAL A 24 4.98 -1.35 -9.63
C VAL A 24 6.43 -1.44 -9.13
N LYS A 25 7.40 -1.52 -10.06
CA LYS A 25 8.84 -1.75 -9.75
C LYS A 25 9.38 -0.89 -8.60
N ARG A 26 9.08 0.41 -8.58
CA ARG A 26 9.55 1.33 -7.51
C ARG A 26 9.07 0.90 -6.11
N ALA A 27 7.84 0.41 -5.99
CA ALA A 27 7.29 -0.06 -4.72
C ALA A 27 7.98 -1.35 -4.26
N MET A 28 8.19 -2.28 -5.20
CA MET A 28 8.94 -3.52 -4.94
C MET A 28 10.37 -3.22 -4.49
N GLN A 29 11.06 -2.27 -5.16
CA GLN A 29 12.40 -1.81 -4.77
C GLN A 29 12.42 -1.17 -3.38
N THR A 30 11.42 -0.35 -3.03
CA THR A 30 11.32 0.26 -1.69
C THR A 30 11.17 -0.80 -0.60
N LEU A 31 10.40 -1.87 -0.85
CA LEU A 31 10.19 -2.92 0.15
C LEU A 31 11.37 -3.91 0.27
N ALA A 32 12.19 -4.04 -0.78
CA ALA A 32 13.21 -5.09 -0.87
C ALA A 32 14.22 -5.11 0.29
N PRO A 33 14.74 -3.96 0.80
CA PRO A 33 15.61 -3.96 1.97
C PRO A 33 14.93 -4.51 3.23
N THR A 34 13.67 -4.12 3.48
CA THR A 34 12.87 -4.60 4.61
C THR A 34 12.61 -6.09 4.51
N ALA A 35 12.22 -6.57 3.32
CA ALA A 35 11.98 -8.00 3.09
C ALA A 35 13.25 -8.84 3.35
N ARG A 36 14.41 -8.37 2.88
CA ARG A 36 15.71 -9.02 3.10
C ARG A 36 16.08 -9.06 4.59
N LEU A 37 15.92 -7.93 5.29
CA LEU A 37 16.22 -7.85 6.72
C LEU A 37 15.37 -8.82 7.55
N LEU A 38 14.10 -8.96 7.19
CA LEU A 38 13.14 -9.83 7.89
C LEU A 38 13.19 -11.29 7.42
N GLY A 39 13.96 -11.61 6.37
CA GLY A 39 13.90 -12.94 5.72
C GLY A 39 12.52 -13.30 5.20
N ALA A 40 11.69 -12.30 4.90
CA ALA A 40 10.29 -12.46 4.53
C ALA A 40 10.12 -12.57 3.01
N ARG A 41 9.02 -13.19 2.58
CA ARG A 41 8.59 -13.28 1.18
C ARG A 41 7.39 -12.36 0.96
N PRO A 42 7.56 -11.16 0.37
CA PRO A 42 6.44 -10.26 0.13
C PRO A 42 5.47 -10.82 -0.90
N GLN A 43 4.18 -10.67 -0.63
CA GLN A 43 3.11 -11.01 -1.57
C GLN A 43 2.83 -9.81 -2.48
N VAL A 44 2.91 -10.01 -3.79
CA VAL A 44 2.51 -8.97 -4.75
C VAL A 44 0.98 -8.92 -4.79
N TRP A 45 0.40 -7.75 -4.53
CA TRP A 45 -1.03 -7.50 -4.67
C TRP A 45 -1.24 -6.72 -5.96
N ALA A 46 -1.59 -7.44 -7.03
CA ALA A 46 -1.65 -6.92 -8.39
C ALA A 46 -2.63 -5.74 -8.58
N ASP A 47 -3.51 -5.51 -7.61
CA ASP A 47 -4.51 -4.45 -7.55
C ASP A 47 -4.09 -3.24 -6.68
N CYS A 48 -2.91 -3.23 -6.07
CA CYS A 48 -2.43 -2.12 -5.23
C CYS A 48 -1.52 -1.13 -5.99
N PHE A 49 -1.75 -0.88 -7.28
CA PHE A 49 -0.99 0.06 -8.10
C PHE A 49 -1.50 1.51 -8.02
N GLU A 50 -0.68 2.45 -8.47
CA GLU A 50 -1.01 3.88 -8.49
C GLU A 50 -2.23 4.20 -9.37
N VAL A 51 -3.03 5.17 -8.98
CA VAL A 51 -4.20 5.58 -9.77
C VAL A 51 -3.80 5.94 -11.20
N GLY A 52 -4.54 5.41 -12.17
CA GLY A 52 -4.24 5.56 -13.60
C GLY A 52 -3.44 4.39 -14.18
N GLY A 53 -2.83 3.55 -13.35
CA GLY A 53 -2.12 2.35 -13.80
C GLY A 53 -0.81 2.65 -14.54
N ILE A 54 -0.51 1.85 -15.57
CA ILE A 54 0.68 2.03 -16.41
C ILE A 54 0.23 2.54 -17.77
N TYR A 55 0.66 3.75 -18.12
CA TYR A 55 0.39 4.35 -19.42
C TYR A 55 1.61 5.15 -19.88
N HIS A 56 1.75 5.29 -21.19
CA HIS A 56 2.76 6.11 -21.83
C HIS A 56 2.29 7.56 -21.91
N ALA A 57 3.22 8.51 -22.07
CA ALA A 57 2.88 9.93 -22.25
C ALA A 57 1.95 10.18 -23.46
N SER A 58 1.96 9.26 -24.45
CA SER A 58 1.03 9.26 -25.58
C SER A 58 -0.41 8.86 -25.24
N GLY A 59 -0.67 8.41 -24.01
CA GLY A 59 -1.96 7.87 -23.56
C GLY A 59 -2.15 6.38 -23.81
N ALA A 60 -1.25 5.73 -24.56
CA ALA A 60 -1.30 4.28 -24.78
C ALA A 60 -1.07 3.52 -23.47
N GLY A 61 -1.82 2.42 -23.25
CA GLY A 61 -1.61 1.54 -22.11
C GLY A 61 -0.23 0.89 -22.16
N GLY A 62 0.45 0.85 -21.01
CA GLY A 62 1.59 -0.04 -20.81
C GLY A 62 1.13 -1.32 -20.10
N ARG A 63 2.05 -2.25 -19.86
CA ARG A 63 1.71 -3.56 -19.27
C ARG A 63 2.28 -3.80 -17.88
N GLY A 64 3.24 -2.97 -17.46
CA GLY A 64 4.01 -3.20 -16.24
C GLY A 64 5.06 -4.30 -16.42
N LEU A 65 5.53 -4.85 -15.30
CA LEU A 65 6.50 -5.95 -15.31
C LEU A 65 5.82 -7.28 -15.65
N THR A 66 6.49 -8.12 -16.41
CA THR A 66 6.08 -9.51 -16.61
C THR A 66 6.41 -10.37 -15.39
N ARG A 67 5.81 -11.56 -15.30
CA ARG A 67 6.12 -12.54 -14.24
C ARG A 67 7.60 -12.90 -14.23
N SER A 68 8.18 -13.25 -15.37
CA SER A 68 9.60 -13.57 -15.48
C SER A 68 10.50 -12.41 -15.06
N GLN A 69 10.16 -11.16 -15.41
CA GLN A 69 10.89 -9.98 -14.96
C GLN A 69 10.81 -9.81 -13.44
N MET A 70 9.63 -9.99 -12.83
CA MET A 70 9.48 -9.91 -11.38
C MET A 70 10.30 -10.99 -10.66
N LEU A 71 10.26 -12.23 -11.13
CA LEU A 71 11.00 -13.34 -10.51
C LEU A 71 12.52 -13.22 -10.68
N ALA A 72 12.98 -12.62 -11.80
CA ALA A 72 14.39 -12.32 -12.00
C ALA A 72 14.88 -11.19 -11.08
N ASP A 73 14.14 -10.08 -11.00
CA ASP A 73 14.52 -8.90 -10.21
C ASP A 73 14.27 -9.10 -8.69
N PHE A 74 13.25 -9.89 -8.33
CA PHE A 74 12.76 -10.08 -6.96
C PHE A 74 12.45 -11.56 -6.65
N PRO A 75 13.46 -12.46 -6.67
CA PRO A 75 13.25 -13.91 -6.58
C PRO A 75 12.62 -14.39 -5.26
N ALA A 76 12.64 -13.58 -4.20
CA ALA A 76 12.02 -13.91 -2.92
C ALA A 76 10.52 -13.56 -2.85
N TYR A 77 9.97 -12.85 -3.85
CA TYR A 77 8.60 -12.35 -3.81
C TYR A 77 7.63 -13.43 -4.29
N ASP A 78 6.47 -13.49 -3.64
CA ASP A 78 5.36 -14.33 -4.06
C ASP A 78 4.54 -13.56 -5.10
N VAL A 79 4.78 -13.90 -6.37
CA VAL A 79 4.13 -13.31 -7.53
C VAL A 79 2.85 -14.11 -7.84
N PRO A 80 1.66 -13.50 -7.76
CA PRO A 80 0.40 -14.22 -7.91
C PRO A 80 0.12 -14.52 -9.39
N GLU A 81 -0.84 -15.40 -9.69
CA GLU A 81 -1.07 -15.92 -11.05
C GLU A 81 -1.58 -14.85 -12.02
N GLU A 82 -2.22 -13.79 -11.52
CA GLU A 82 -2.71 -12.66 -12.31
C GLU A 82 -1.58 -11.85 -12.95
N VAL A 83 -0.35 -11.98 -12.44
CA VAL A 83 0.85 -11.44 -13.11
C VAL A 83 1.33 -12.47 -14.12
N THR A 84 1.14 -12.16 -15.39
CA THR A 84 1.44 -13.04 -16.53
C THR A 84 2.69 -12.58 -17.28
N GLU A 85 3.03 -13.27 -18.37
CA GLU A 85 4.08 -12.80 -19.28
C GLU A 85 3.67 -11.59 -20.12
N ASP A 86 2.36 -11.31 -20.22
CA ASP A 86 1.84 -10.09 -20.86
C ASP A 86 1.83 -8.89 -19.91
N GLY A 87 2.34 -9.05 -18.68
CA GLY A 87 2.35 -8.04 -17.63
C GLY A 87 1.21 -8.21 -16.61
N TRP A 88 1.17 -7.30 -15.64
CA TRP A 88 0.14 -7.28 -14.59
C TRP A 88 -0.97 -6.25 -14.86
N TYR A 89 -0.73 -5.25 -15.71
CA TYR A 89 -1.72 -4.22 -16.01
C TYR A 89 -2.52 -4.60 -17.26
N THR A 90 -3.83 -4.77 -17.08
CA THR A 90 -4.71 -5.37 -18.08
C THR A 90 -5.56 -4.37 -18.86
N LEU A 91 -5.73 -3.13 -18.36
CA LEU A 91 -6.53 -2.12 -19.03
C LEU A 91 -5.83 -1.59 -20.29
N ASP A 92 -6.63 -1.28 -21.31
CA ASP A 92 -6.15 -0.67 -22.55
C ASP A 92 -6.17 0.87 -22.44
N GLY A 93 -5.21 1.41 -21.69
CA GLY A 93 -5.09 2.83 -21.41
C GLY A 93 -5.11 3.15 -19.93
N ARG A 94 -5.42 4.41 -19.59
CA ARG A 94 -5.41 4.90 -18.21
C ARG A 94 -6.66 4.44 -17.46
N GLU A 95 -6.47 3.96 -16.24
CA GLU A 95 -7.57 3.68 -15.30
C GLU A 95 -8.40 4.95 -15.01
N SER A 96 -9.73 4.83 -15.03
CA SER A 96 -10.63 5.93 -14.67
C SER A 96 -10.70 6.17 -13.16
N PRO A 97 -11.11 7.38 -12.71
CA PRO A 97 -11.32 7.65 -11.29
C PRO A 97 -12.33 6.70 -10.62
N GLU A 98 -13.36 6.26 -11.34
CA GLU A 98 -14.38 5.31 -10.85
C GLU A 98 -13.77 3.92 -10.65
N GLN A 99 -13.03 3.42 -11.64
CA GLN A 99 -12.31 2.14 -11.53
C GLN A 99 -11.30 2.15 -10.37
N ALA A 100 -10.59 3.26 -10.18
CA ALA A 100 -9.66 3.42 -9.07
C ALA A 100 -10.36 3.38 -7.71
N ARG A 101 -11.54 4.01 -7.58
CA ARG A 101 -12.36 3.98 -6.36
C ARG A 101 -12.88 2.56 -6.07
N GLU A 102 -13.38 1.87 -7.09
CA GLU A 102 -13.83 0.48 -6.97
C GLU A 102 -12.69 -0.45 -6.52
N ARG A 103 -11.51 -0.33 -7.14
CA ARG A 103 -10.33 -1.12 -6.78
C ARG A 103 -9.85 -0.87 -5.35
N ALA A 104 -9.85 0.40 -4.91
CA ALA A 104 -9.53 0.74 -3.53
C ALA A 104 -10.57 0.18 -2.54
N GLN A 105 -11.86 0.17 -2.92
CA GLN A 105 -12.93 -0.44 -2.14
C GLN A 105 -12.75 -1.97 -2.02
N THR A 106 -12.40 -2.65 -3.11
CA THR A 106 -12.05 -4.09 -3.07
C THR A 106 -10.87 -4.37 -2.14
N THR A 107 -9.84 -3.52 -2.17
CA THR A 107 -8.70 -3.62 -1.25
C THR A 107 -9.14 -3.45 0.21
N ALA A 108 -10.01 -2.48 0.50
CA ALA A 108 -10.56 -2.27 1.84
C ALA A 108 -11.39 -3.48 2.32
N GLU A 109 -12.22 -4.06 1.45
CA GLU A 109 -13.02 -5.25 1.73
C GLU A 109 -12.15 -6.47 2.02
N ARG A 110 -11.07 -6.66 1.26
CA ARG A 110 -10.07 -7.70 1.53
C ARG A 110 -9.46 -7.55 2.92
N LEU A 111 -9.07 -6.33 3.33
CA LEU A 111 -8.54 -6.07 4.67
C LEU A 111 -9.59 -6.32 5.77
N ARG A 112 -10.84 -5.92 5.56
CA ARG A 112 -11.95 -6.20 6.49
C ARG A 112 -12.24 -7.70 6.61
N GLU A 113 -12.15 -8.45 5.52
CA GLU A 113 -12.31 -9.91 5.53
C GLU A 113 -11.17 -10.58 6.31
N LEU A 114 -9.92 -10.14 6.13
CA LEU A 114 -8.78 -10.63 6.91
C LEU A 114 -8.99 -10.39 8.42
N ALA A 115 -9.46 -9.19 8.79
CA ALA A 115 -9.80 -8.88 10.18
C ALA A 115 -10.96 -9.73 10.72
N ARG A 116 -12.03 -9.91 9.92
CA ARG A 116 -13.21 -10.72 10.29
C ARG A 116 -12.89 -12.18 10.51
N ARG A 117 -12.07 -12.77 9.65
CA ARG A 117 -11.64 -14.18 9.78
C ARG A 117 -10.84 -14.41 11.05
N GLY A 118 -10.28 -13.34 11.64
CA GLY A 118 -9.37 -13.42 12.78
C GLY A 118 -8.32 -14.48 12.48
N ASP A 119 -7.66 -14.33 11.32
CA ASP A 119 -6.87 -15.38 10.67
C ASP A 119 -6.05 -16.13 11.72
N ARG A 120 -6.51 -17.35 12.08
CA ARG A 120 -6.11 -18.07 13.31
C ARG A 120 -4.66 -18.53 13.30
N GLY A 121 -3.89 -18.16 12.26
CA GLY A 121 -2.45 -18.37 12.14
C GLY A 121 -1.68 -17.10 11.75
N PHE A 122 -2.30 -15.92 11.78
CA PHE A 122 -1.63 -14.65 11.54
C PHE A 122 -1.56 -13.84 12.85
N GLU A 123 -0.36 -13.77 13.41
CA GLU A 123 -0.05 -12.85 14.49
C GLU A 123 0.78 -11.69 13.91
N GLY A 124 0.35 -10.46 14.19
CA GLY A 124 1.11 -9.26 13.85
C GLY A 124 0.40 -8.26 12.96
N THR A 125 1.19 -7.34 12.40
CA THR A 125 0.73 -6.26 11.51
C THR A 125 1.00 -6.62 10.06
N LEU A 126 0.00 -6.41 9.20
CA LEU A 126 0.16 -6.47 7.76
C LEU A 126 0.72 -5.14 7.27
N LEU A 127 1.87 -5.16 6.61
CA LEU A 127 2.42 -4.01 5.91
C LEU A 127 1.99 -4.05 4.45
N LEU A 128 1.29 -3.02 3.99
CA LEU A 128 0.97 -2.81 2.58
C LEU A 128 1.78 -1.61 2.07
N LEU A 129 2.69 -1.85 1.12
CA LEU A 129 3.42 -0.78 0.43
C LEU A 129 2.77 -0.49 -0.93
N SER A 130 2.21 0.71 -1.07
CA SER A 130 1.54 1.19 -2.28
C SER A 130 1.92 2.65 -2.60
N HIS A 131 1.04 3.39 -3.27
CA HIS A 131 1.30 4.71 -3.84
C HIS A 131 0.31 5.75 -3.33
N HIS A 132 0.59 7.02 -3.63
CA HIS A 132 -0.08 8.16 -3.00
C HIS A 132 -1.60 8.12 -3.19
N ASP A 133 -2.08 8.11 -4.44
CA ASP A 133 -3.51 8.24 -4.72
C ASP A 133 -4.26 6.96 -4.34
N HIS A 134 -3.65 5.79 -4.56
CA HIS A 134 -4.24 4.53 -4.12
C HIS A 134 -4.40 4.46 -2.60
N MET A 135 -3.38 4.84 -1.83
CA MET A 135 -3.47 4.87 -0.36
C MET A 135 -4.51 5.88 0.12
N ASN A 136 -4.61 7.05 -0.53
CA ASN A 136 -5.63 8.04 -0.21
C ASN A 136 -7.05 7.48 -0.41
N LEU A 137 -7.32 6.84 -1.56
CA LEU A 137 -8.62 6.20 -1.82
C LEU A 137 -8.90 5.04 -0.86
N LEU A 138 -7.89 4.22 -0.56
CA LEU A 138 -8.00 3.12 0.40
C LEU A 138 -8.36 3.62 1.81
N LEU A 139 -7.71 4.70 2.27
CA LEU A 139 -8.02 5.30 3.57
C LEU A 139 -9.41 5.90 3.61
N GLN A 140 -9.89 6.53 2.52
CA GLN A 140 -11.27 7.00 2.42
C GLN A 140 -12.27 5.83 2.48
N ALA A 141 -11.97 4.71 1.82
CA ALA A 141 -12.79 3.50 1.85
C ALA A 141 -12.84 2.86 3.25
N LEU A 142 -11.72 2.89 4.00
CA LEU A 142 -11.63 2.36 5.37
C LEU A 142 -12.22 3.30 6.43
N LEU A 143 -12.17 4.61 6.19
CA LEU A 143 -12.59 5.68 7.11
C LEU A 143 -13.65 6.58 6.45
N PRO A 144 -14.87 6.08 6.20
CA PRO A 144 -15.87 6.78 5.39
C PRO A 144 -16.30 8.14 5.95
N ASP A 145 -16.15 8.36 7.25
CA ASP A 145 -16.43 9.65 7.90
C ASP A 145 -15.36 10.73 7.61
N ARG A 146 -14.27 10.37 6.91
CA ARG A 146 -13.17 11.27 6.54
C ARG A 146 -13.13 11.46 5.03
N THR A 147 -13.68 12.59 4.58
CA THR A 147 -13.81 12.92 3.15
C THR A 147 -12.67 13.78 2.59
N LYS A 148 -11.82 14.35 3.46
CA LYS A 148 -10.66 15.14 3.03
C LYS A 148 -9.51 14.22 2.58
N PRO A 149 -8.72 14.63 1.57
CA PRO A 149 -7.52 13.89 1.18
C PRO A 149 -6.56 13.69 2.36
N PHE A 150 -5.97 12.51 2.42
CA PHE A 150 -4.93 12.17 3.39
C PHE A 150 -3.56 12.61 2.84
N LEU A 151 -2.73 13.19 3.70
CA LEU A 151 -1.36 13.50 3.35
C LEU A 151 -0.52 12.21 3.35
N HIS A 152 0.24 11.99 2.28
CA HIS A 152 1.18 10.89 2.17
C HIS A 152 2.54 11.42 1.69
N ASN A 153 3.45 11.67 2.63
CA ASN A 153 4.83 11.96 2.34
C ASN A 153 5.52 10.69 1.82
N ASN A 154 6.57 10.85 1.02
CA ASN A 154 7.34 9.72 0.52
C ASN A 154 7.87 8.87 1.69
N THR A 155 7.70 7.56 1.56
CA THR A 155 8.04 6.54 2.58
C THR A 155 7.40 6.74 3.96
N ALA A 156 6.41 7.63 4.11
CA ALA A 156 5.70 7.77 5.38
C ALA A 156 4.80 6.56 5.64
N MET A 157 4.53 6.31 6.93
CA MET A 157 3.69 5.21 7.36
C MET A 157 2.38 5.72 7.96
N SER A 158 1.28 5.08 7.59
CA SER A 158 -0.02 5.21 8.26
C SER A 158 -0.40 3.86 8.83
N CYS A 159 -0.89 3.83 10.07
CA CYS A 159 -1.26 2.60 10.75
C CYS A 159 -2.69 2.68 11.26
N LEU A 160 -3.45 1.64 10.92
CA LEU A 160 -4.84 1.47 11.29
C LEU A 160 -5.01 0.12 11.96
N ASP A 161 -5.84 0.08 12.99
CA ASP A 161 -6.37 -1.14 13.57
C ASP A 161 -7.74 -1.42 12.93
N VAL A 162 -7.83 -2.48 12.12
CA VAL A 162 -9.08 -2.91 11.48
C VAL A 162 -9.70 -3.99 12.34
N LEU A 163 -10.78 -3.65 13.03
CA LEU A 163 -11.44 -4.55 13.98
C LEU A 163 -12.20 -5.66 13.23
N PRO A 164 -12.49 -6.80 13.90
CA PRO A 164 -13.33 -7.86 13.32
C PRO A 164 -14.74 -7.38 12.93
N SER A 165 -15.23 -6.25 13.47
CA SER A 165 -16.49 -5.64 13.00
C SER A 165 -16.38 -4.97 11.62
N GLY A 166 -15.17 -4.82 11.08
CA GLY A 166 -14.87 -4.07 9.86
C GLY A 166 -14.64 -2.57 10.08
N VAL A 167 -14.80 -2.09 11.33
CA VAL A 167 -14.50 -0.70 11.71
C VAL A 167 -12.99 -0.52 11.79
N ALA A 168 -12.46 0.51 11.14
CA ALA A 168 -11.05 0.87 11.22
C ALA A 168 -10.83 2.02 12.21
N ARG A 169 -9.80 1.89 13.06
CA ARG A 169 -9.34 2.92 13.99
C ARG A 169 -7.96 3.38 13.57
N VAL A 170 -7.77 4.70 13.52
CA VAL A 170 -6.45 5.27 13.21
C VAL A 170 -5.58 5.20 14.47
N LEU A 171 -4.39 4.60 14.35
CA LEU A 171 -3.34 4.72 15.35
C LEU A 171 -2.46 5.93 15.04
N PHE A 172 -2.02 6.04 13.78
CA PHE A 172 -1.34 7.24 13.26
C PHE A 172 -1.46 7.35 11.75
N LEU A 173 -1.21 8.56 11.23
CA LEU A 173 -1.20 8.85 9.81
C LEU A 173 0.09 9.60 9.46
N ASN A 174 0.66 9.30 8.30
CA ASN A 174 1.77 10.04 7.72
C ASN A 174 3.00 10.21 8.66
N CYS A 175 3.31 9.18 9.44
CA CYS A 175 4.46 9.16 10.34
C CYS A 175 5.77 9.06 9.54
N THR A 176 6.67 10.02 9.77
CA THR A 176 8.00 10.11 9.14
C THR A 176 9.12 10.05 10.15
N ASP A 177 8.86 9.63 11.39
CA ASP A 177 9.81 9.72 12.50
C ASP A 177 11.06 8.84 12.30
N HIS A 178 10.97 7.85 11.41
CA HIS A 178 12.08 7.00 10.99
C HIS A 178 13.00 7.64 9.95
N LEU A 179 12.60 8.77 9.35
CA LEU A 179 13.38 9.50 8.35
C LEU A 179 14.25 10.54 9.02
N SER A 180 15.47 10.70 8.50
CA SER A 180 16.36 11.78 8.95
C SER A 180 15.79 13.16 8.58
N ALA A 181 16.10 14.16 9.41
CA ALA A 181 15.73 15.54 9.12
C ALA A 181 16.29 15.97 7.74
N GLY A 182 15.40 16.40 6.83
CA GLY A 182 15.73 16.77 5.45
C GLY A 182 15.27 15.77 4.37
N SER A 183 14.90 14.54 4.73
CA SER A 183 14.37 13.55 3.79
C SER A 183 12.86 13.65 3.58
N VAL A 184 12.16 14.39 4.45
CA VAL A 184 10.72 14.63 4.34
C VAL A 184 10.47 15.74 3.33
N GLN A 185 9.95 15.36 2.16
CA GLN A 185 9.40 16.32 1.21
C GLN A 185 8.02 16.74 1.70
N VAL A 186 7.87 18.02 2.04
CA VAL A 186 6.55 18.61 2.32
C VAL A 186 6.00 19.13 0.99
N PRO A 187 4.81 18.69 0.53
CA PRO A 187 4.21 19.24 -0.68
C PRO A 187 4.02 20.75 -0.54
N SER A 188 4.44 21.52 -1.55
CA SER A 188 4.48 22.99 -1.50
C SER A 188 3.11 23.68 -1.60
N SER A 189 2.00 22.94 -1.62
CA SER A 189 0.64 23.49 -1.59
C SER A 189 -0.40 22.37 -1.45
N LEU A 190 -1.29 22.48 -0.45
CA LEU A 190 -2.61 21.84 -0.41
C LEU A 190 -3.64 22.75 -1.06
#